data_AF-X1IEA1-F1
#
_entry.id   AF-X1IEA1-F1
#
_cell.length_a   1.000
_cell.length_b   1.000
_cell.length_c   1.000
_cell.angle_alpha   90.00
_cell.angle_beta   90.00
_cell.angle_gamma   90.00
#
_symmetry.space_group_name_H-M   'P 1'
#
loop_
_entity.id
_entity.type
_entity.pdbx_description
1 polymer ?
#
loop_
_entity_poly.entity_id
_entity_poly.type
_entity_poly.pdbx_seq_one_letter_code
_entity_poly.pdbx_strand_id
1 'polypeptide(L)' 'MEIEQMKVGFMDVFCYIVACPRTKEALVIDPAGDEDRVVERIKQKDLNLK' A
#
# COMPACT_ATOMS: atom_id res chain seq x y z
N MET A 1 -8.38 -11.41 -2.96
CA MET A 1 -7.77 -10.15 -3.40
C MET A 1 -8.23 -9.09 -2.43
N GLU A 2 -7.31 -8.41 -1.78
CA GLU A 2 -7.60 -7.33 -0.83
C GLU A 2 -7.12 -6.02 -1.41
N ILE A 3 -7.89 -4.95 -1.20
CA ILE A 3 -7.55 -3.60 -1.63
C ILE A 3 -7.71 -2.69 -0.42
N GLU A 4 -6.68 -1.92 -0.11
CA GLU A 4 -6.71 -0.84 0.88
C GLU A 4 -6.43 0.48 0.19
N GLN A 5 -7.26 1.48 0.46
CA GLN A 5 -7.06 2.85 0.00
C GLN A 5 -6.50 3.69 1.15
N MET A 6 -5.50 4.51 0.84
CA MET A 6 -4.85 5.42 1.78
C MET A 6 -4.78 6.81 1.15
N LYS A 7 -5.08 7.85 1.94
CA LYS A 7 -4.73 9.23 1.57
C LYS A 7 -3.25 9.46 1.86
N VAL A 8 -2.54 9.97 0.87
CA VAL A 8 -1.10 10.20 0.93
C VAL A 8 -0.74 11.55 0.33
N GLY A 9 0.41 12.07 0.78
CA GLY A 9 0.99 13.29 0.25
C GLY A 9 0.22 14.56 0.60
N PHE A 10 0.82 15.70 0.26
CA PHE A 10 0.28 17.02 0.60
C PHE A 10 -1.08 17.31 -0.07
N MET A 11 -1.34 16.72 -1.23
CA MET A 11 -2.57 16.95 -2.00
C MET A 11 -3.72 16.00 -1.61
N ASP A 12 -3.56 15.18 -0.55
CA ASP A 12 -4.56 14.21 -0.09
C ASP A 12 -5.06 13.28 -1.21
N VAL A 13 -4.14 12.83 -2.06
CA VAL A 13 -4.43 11.93 -3.17
C VAL A 13 -4.52 10.49 -2.69
N PHE A 14 -5.18 9.64 -3.47
CA PHE A 14 -5.44 8.25 -3.09
C PHE A 14 -4.39 7.30 -3.65
N CYS A 15 -3.68 6.64 -2.75
CA CYS A 15 -2.81 5.49 -3.01
C CYS A 15 -3.58 4.20 -2.70
N TYR A 16 -3.34 3.13 -3.47
CA TYR A 16 -3.97 1.83 -3.24
C TYR A 16 -2.91 0.74 -3.02
N ILE A 17 -3.09 -0.04 -1.96
CA ILE A 17 -2.35 -1.28 -1.73
C ILE A 17 -3.23 -2.43 -2.19
N VAL A 18 -2.79 -3.19 -3.19
CA VAL A 18 -3.48 -4.39 -3.68
C VAL A 18 -2.69 -5.61 -3.25
N ALA A 19 -3.33 -6.56 -2.59
CA ALA A 19 -2.66 -7.71 -1.98
C ALA A 19 -3.34 -9.05 -2.29
N CYS A 20 -2.51 -10.09 -2.41
CA CYS A 20 -2.94 -11.47 -2.50
C CYS A 20 -2.81 -12.14 -1.12
N PRO A 21 -3.92 -12.55 -0.46
CA PRO A 21 -3.85 -13.15 0.88
C PRO A 21 -3.15 -14.52 0.89
N ARG A 22 -3.03 -15.20 -0.25
CA ARG A 22 -2.38 -16.52 -0.38
C ARG A 22 -0.86 -16.42 -0.50
N THR A 23 -0.36 -15.56 -1.39
CA THR A 23 1.08 -15.41 -1.64
C THR A 23 1.71 -14.34 -0.75
N LYS A 24 0.88 -13.54 -0.06
CA LYS A 24 1.27 -12.36 0.71
C LYS A 24 1.91 -11.26 -0.13
N GLU A 25 1.87 -11.36 -1.46
CA GLU A 25 2.41 -10.34 -2.34
C GLU A 25 1.48 -9.12 -2.38
N ALA A 26 2.10 -7.94 -2.36
CA ALA A 26 1.43 -6.66 -2.44
C ALA A 26 2.08 -5.78 -3.50
N LEU A 27 1.27 -4.97 -4.16
CA LEU A 27 1.69 -3.91 -5.07
C LEU A 27 1.03 -2.60 -4.64
N VAL A 28 1.67 -1.49 -4.99
CA VAL A 28 1.18 -0.14 -4.71
C VAL A 28 0.82 0.55 -6.02
N ILE A 29 -0.37 1.16 -6.05
CA ILE A 29 -0.86 1.96 -7.17
C ILE A 29 -0.90 3.41 -6.73
N ASP A 30 -0.27 4.27 -7.53
CA ASP A 30 -0.21 5.73 -7.34
C ASP A 30 0.37 6.17 -5.99
N PRO A 31 1.62 5.77 -5.64
CA PRO A 31 2.29 6.26 -4.44
C PRO A 31 2.70 7.72 -4.65
N ALA A 32 1.82 8.64 -4.26
CA ALA A 32 2.01 10.07 -4.45
C ALA A 32 2.41 10.77 -3.15
N GLY A 33 3.57 10.39 -2.61
CA GLY A 33 4.12 10.86 -1.33
C GLY A 33 3.82 9.92 -0.16
N ASP A 34 4.46 10.16 0.99
CA ASP A 34 4.36 9.34 2.20
C ASP A 34 4.72 7.84 1.98
N GLU A 35 5.68 7.56 1.11
CA GLU A 35 6.09 6.20 0.74
C GLU A 35 6.50 5.37 1.96
N ASP A 36 7.17 6.00 2.93
CA ASP A 36 7.55 5.35 4.19
C ASP A 36 6.32 4.83 4.95
N ARG A 37 5.24 5.61 5.03
CA ARG A 37 3.99 5.21 5.69
C ARG A 37 3.30 4.07 4.94
N VAL A 38 3.35 4.10 3.60
CA VAL A 38 2.80 3.01 2.77
C VAL A 38 3.59 1.72 2.98
N VAL A 39 4.93 1.79 2.99
CA VAL A 39 5.81 0.65 3.24
C VAL A 39 5.61 0.09 4.66
N GLU A 40 5.49 0.96 5.67
CA GLU A 40 5.17 0.55 7.03
C GLU A 40 3.81 -0.14 7.10
N ARG A 41 2.79 0.36 6.39
CA ARG A 41 1.47 -0.26 6.35
C ARG A 41 1.51 -1.67 5.75
N ILE A 42 2.30 -1.87 4.70
CA ILE A 42 2.51 -3.19 4.09
C ILE A 42 3.21 -4.13 5.08
N LYS A 43 4.25 -3.66 5.79
CA LYS A 43 4.94 -4.45 6.82
C LYS A 43 4.02 -4.83 7.98
N GLN A 44 3.20 -3.90 8.48
CA GLN A 44 2.23 -4.17 9.55
C GLN A 44 1.20 -5.25 9.16
N LYS A 45 0.93 -5.38 7.85
CA LYS A 45 0.02 -6.39 7.31
C LYS A 45 0.69 -7.72 6.99
N ASP A 46 1.99 -7.87 7.28
CA ASP A 46 2.77 -9.07 6.97
C ASP A 46 2.69 -9.41 5.46
N LEU A 47 2.86 -8.38 4.63
CA LEU A 47 2.83 -8.47 3.18
C LEU A 47 4.22 -8.17 2.59
N ASN A 48 4.47 -8.77 1.43
CA ASN A 48 5.70 -8.63 0.66
C ASN A 48 5.47 -7.66 -0.50
N LEU A 49 6.04 -6.45 -0.42
CA LEU A 49 6.02 -5.50 -1.53
C LEU A 49 6.83 -6.06 -2.71
N LYS A 50 6.24 -6.03 -3.91
CA LYS A 50 6.86 -6.46 -5.17
C LYS A 50 7.25 -5.28 -6.05
#